data_AF-A0A929T040-F1
#
_entry.id   AF-A0A929T040-F1
#
_cell.length_a   1.000
_cell.length_b   1.000
_cell.length_c   1.000
_cell.angle_alpha   90.00
_cell.angle_beta   90.00
_cell.angle_gamma   90.00
#
_symmetry.space_group_name_H-M   'P 1'
#
loop_
_entity.id
_entity.type
_entity.pdbx_description
1 polymer ?
#
loop_
_entity_poly.entity_id
_entity_poly.type
_entity_poly.pdbx_seq_one_letter_code
_entity_poly.pdbx_strand_id
1 'polypeptide(L)'
;MLEPKKIERINELARKKKIVGLTQVEQDEQLLLRQEYLESFRGGMRNHIEGLKVVDEEGNDVTPEKLKQIQREKGLHNRNEE
;
A
#
# COMPACT_ATOMS: atom_id res chain seq x y z
N MET A 1 8.61 -3.08 3.84
CA MET A 1 7.60 -3.89 4.56
C MET A 1 7.93 -3.78 6.04
N LEU A 2 6.95 -3.45 6.89
CA LEU A 2 7.20 -3.25 8.33
C LEU A 2 7.65 -4.55 9.02
N GLU A 3 8.46 -4.44 10.08
CA GLU A 3 8.89 -5.59 10.87
C GLU A 3 7.71 -6.35 11.49
N PRO A 4 7.72 -7.70 11.52
CA PRO A 4 6.64 -8.51 12.09
C PRO A 4 6.31 -8.14 13.54
N LYS A 5 7.33 -7.82 14.35
CA LYS A 5 7.19 -7.42 15.75
C LYS A 5 6.34 -6.15 15.91
N LYS A 6 6.50 -5.17 15.01
CA LYS A 6 5.70 -3.93 15.03
C LYS A 6 4.24 -4.20 14.66
N ILE A 7 3.99 -5.14 13.76
CA ILE A 7 2.63 -5.56 13.37
C ILE A 7 1.93 -6.26 14.54
N GLU A 8 2.63 -7.15 15.25
CA GLU A 8 2.13 -7.78 16.47
C GLU A 8 1.77 -6.74 17.52
N ARG A 9 2.64 -5.75 17.73
CA ARG A 9 2.38 -4.63 18.66
C ARG A 9 1.13 -3.83 18.29
N ILE A 10 0.93 -3.52 17.00
CA ILE A 10 -0.31 -2.86 16.53
C ILE A 10 -1.55 -3.69 16.87
N ASN A 11 -1.47 -5.01 16.70
CA ASN A 11 -2.58 -5.93 17.01
C ASN A 11 -2.87 -6.02 18.51
N GLU A 12 -1.84 -6.03 19.35
CA GLU A 12 -1.98 -5.96 20.81
C GLU A 12 -2.69 -4.67 21.24
N LEU A 13 -2.22 -3.51 20.77
CA LEU A 13 -2.83 -2.22 21.06
C LEU A 13 -4.28 -2.15 20.55
N ALA A 14 -4.56 -2.73 19.38
CA ALA A 14 -5.92 -2.81 18.85
C ALA A 14 -6.85 -3.68 19.71
N ARG A 15 -6.36 -4.83 20.21
CA ARG A 15 -7.12 -5.67 21.15
C ARG A 15 -7.36 -4.96 22.48
N LYS A 16 -6.33 -4.30 23.02
CA LYS A 16 -6.43 -3.53 24.27
C LYS A 16 -7.45 -2.41 24.16
N LYS A 17 -7.44 -1.66 23.04
CA LYS A 17 -8.46 -0.63 22.73
C LYS A 17 -9.88 -1.15 22.79
N LYS A 18 -10.12 -2.37 22.30
CA LYS A 18 -11.44 -2.98 22.23
C LYS A 18 -11.97 -3.44 23.60
N ILE A 19 -11.08 -3.88 24.49
CA ILE A 19 -11.47 -4.50 25.77
C ILE A 19 -11.50 -3.47 26.90
N VAL A 20 -10.40 -2.73 27.10
CA VAL A 20 -10.17 -1.90 28.29
C VAL A 20 -10.12 -0.41 27.93
N GLY A 21 -9.87 -0.09 26.66
CA GLY A 21 -9.54 1.26 26.21
C GLY A 21 -8.02 1.49 26.17
N LEU A 22 -7.59 2.54 25.47
CA LEU A 22 -6.17 2.92 25.37
C LEU A 22 -5.90 4.18 26.17
N THR A 23 -4.79 4.19 26.88
CA THR A 23 -4.22 5.41 27.47
C THR A 23 -3.70 6.34 26.37
N GLN A 24 -3.56 7.65 26.65
CA GLN A 24 -3.12 8.61 25.65
C GLN A 24 -1.77 8.24 25.01
N VAL A 25 -0.81 7.80 25.84
CA VAL A 25 0.53 7.37 25.40
C VAL A 25 0.44 6.20 24.40
N GLU A 26 -0.43 5.22 24.68
CA GLU A 26 -0.60 4.05 23.81
C GLU A 26 -1.37 4.39 22.52
N GLN A 27 -2.23 5.41 22.55
CA GLN A 27 -2.87 5.92 21.33
C GLN A 27 -1.84 6.57 20.42
N ASP A 28 -0.93 7.37 20.96
CA ASP A 28 0.14 8.00 20.21
C ASP A 28 1.11 6.95 19.64
N GLU A 29 1.48 5.92 20.42
CA GLU A 29 2.25 4.76 19.96
C GLU A 29 1.52 4.05 18.80
N GLN A 30 0.23 3.78 18.96
CA GLN A 30 -0.57 3.12 17.92
C GLN A 30 -0.64 3.95 16.63
N LEU A 31 -0.80 5.27 16.75
CA LEU A 31 -0.85 6.19 15.61
C LEU A 31 0.47 6.19 14.84
N LEU A 32 1.59 6.31 15.54
CA LEU A 32 2.92 6.30 14.93
C LEU A 32 3.20 4.98 14.20
N LEU A 33 2.94 3.85 14.85
CA LEU A 33 3.11 2.53 14.25
C LEU A 33 2.20 2.31 13.04
N ARG A 34 0.97 2.83 13.07
CA ARG A 34 0.04 2.76 11.92
C ARG A 34 0.48 3.64 10.76
N GLN A 35 1.02 4.82 11.02
CA GLN A 35 1.56 5.69 9.97
C GLN A 35 2.73 5.00 9.25
N GLU A 36 3.69 4.48 10.02
CA GLU A 36 4.85 3.76 9.48
C GLU A 36 4.41 2.52 8.65
N TYR A 37 3.44 1.76 9.14
CA TYR A 37 2.86 0.64 8.40
C TYR A 37 2.27 1.11 7.06
N LEU A 38 1.42 2.15 7.09
CA LEU A 38 0.72 2.65 5.91
C LEU A 38 1.67 3.21 4.86
N GLU A 39 2.73 3.90 5.26
CA GLU A 39 3.76 4.38 4.33
C GLU A 39 4.44 3.21 3.60
N SER A 40 4.89 2.22 4.38
CA SER A 40 5.52 1.02 3.81
C SER A 40 4.57 0.24 2.89
N PHE A 41 3.29 0.17 3.26
CA PHE A 41 2.25 -0.52 2.51
C PHE A 41 1.90 0.22 1.21
N ARG A 42 1.73 1.54 1.26
CA ARG A 42 1.45 2.39 0.08
C ARG A 42 2.56 2.26 -0.96
N GLY A 43 3.83 2.21 -0.54
CA GLY A 43 4.94 1.99 -1.46
C GLY A 43 4.85 0.64 -2.19
N GLY A 44 4.58 -0.45 -1.46
CA GLY A 44 4.42 -1.77 -2.06
C GLY A 44 3.20 -1.87 -2.99
N MET A 45 2.07 -1.33 -2.56
CA MET A 45 0.84 -1.30 -3.35
C MET A 45 1.01 -0.49 -4.64
N ARG A 46 1.70 0.66 -4.57
CA ARG A 46 2.00 1.48 -5.74
C ARG A 46 2.80 0.69 -6.78
N ASN A 47 3.87 0.02 -6.36
CA ASN A 47 4.67 -0.81 -7.25
C ASN A 47 3.84 -1.94 -7.89
N HIS A 48 2.94 -2.56 -7.11
CA HIS A 48 2.05 -3.59 -7.63
C HIS A 48 1.10 -3.04 -8.70
N ILE A 49 0.43 -1.92 -8.43
CA ILE A 49 -0.49 -1.27 -9.37
C ILE A 49 0.23 -0.83 -10.65
N GLU A 50 1.42 -0.25 -10.52
CA GLU A 50 2.21 0.19 -11.68
C GLU A 50 2.65 -1.00 -12.56
N GLY A 51 2.78 -2.20 -11.99
CA GLY A 51 3.08 -3.42 -12.74
C GLY A 51 1.87 -4.09 -13.40
N LEU A 52 0.63 -3.71 -13.04
CA LEU A 52 -0.57 -4.32 -13.61
C LEU A 52 -0.93 -3.71 -14.96
N LYS A 53 -1.43 -4.58 -15.86
CA LYS A 53 -2.08 -4.19 -17.11
C LYS A 53 -3.55 -4.58 -17.00
N VAL A 54 -4.45 -3.64 -17.26
CA VAL A 54 -5.89 -3.89 -17.23
C VAL A 54 -6.35 -4.13 -18.66
N VAL A 55 -6.92 -5.31 -18.90
CA VAL A 55 -7.52 -5.69 -20.19
C VAL A 55 -9.01 -5.93 -20.00
N ASP A 56 -9.81 -5.52 -20.97
CA ASP A 56 -11.25 -5.81 -20.99
C ASP A 56 -11.54 -7.23 -21.49
N GLU A 57 -12.82 -7.61 -21.51
CA GLU A 57 -13.27 -8.94 -22.00
C GLU A 57 -13.05 -9.11 -23.51
N GLU A 58 -12.91 -8.02 -24.27
CA GLU A 58 -12.64 -8.00 -25.71
C GLU A 58 -11.13 -8.04 -26.02
N GLY A 59 -10.27 -7.94 -25.00
CA GLY A 59 -8.81 -7.96 -25.10
C GLY A 59 -8.15 -6.60 -25.30
N ASN A 60 -8.89 -5.49 -25.24
CA ASN A 60 -8.32 -4.14 -25.35
C ASN A 60 -7.66 -3.70 -24.04
N ASP A 61 -6.55 -2.97 -24.14
CA ASP A 61 -5.86 -2.40 -22.99
C ASP A 61 -6.56 -1.12 -22.49
N VAL A 62 -7.37 -1.30 -21.45
CA VAL A 62 -8.11 -0.23 -20.76
C VAL A 62 -7.35 0.32 -19.54
N THR A 63 -6.03 0.11 -19.48
CA THR A 63 -5.20 0.68 -18.41
C THR A 63 -5.35 2.22 -18.38
N PRO A 64 -5.64 2.84 -17.22
CA PRO A 64 -5.78 4.28 -17.12
C PRO A 64 -4.54 5.04 -17.64
N GLU A 65 -4.75 6.16 -18.33
CA GLU A 65 -3.65 6.93 -18.96
C GLU A 65 -2.55 7.37 -17.98
N LYS A 66 -2.92 7.72 -16.74
CA LYS A 66 -1.94 8.05 -15.70
C LYS A 66 -0.99 6.88 -15.38
N LEU A 67 -1.51 5.65 -15.40
CA LEU A 67 -0.68 4.46 -15.20
C LEU A 67 0.16 4.15 -16.42
N LYS A 68 -0.37 4.35 -17.64
CA LYS A 68 0.40 4.21 -18.88
C LYS A 68 1.59 5.17 -18.91
N GLN A 69 1.41 6.43 -18.51
CA GLN A 69 2.49 7.42 -18.40
C GLN A 69 3.58 6.97 -17.43
N ILE A 70 3.19 6.54 -16.22
CA ILE A 70 4.15 6.04 -15.22
C ILE A 70 4.87 4.78 -15.74
N GLN A 71 4.17 3.89 -16.44
CA GLN A 71 4.75 2.68 -17.04
C GLN A 71 5.76 3.04 -18.15
N ARG A 72 5.49 4.07 -18.96
CA ARG A 72 6.45 4.60 -19.95
C ARG A 72 7.71 5.16 -19.28
N GLU A 73 7.55 6.02 -18.27
CA GLU A 73 8.69 6.57 -17.54
C GLU A 73 9.55 5.48 -16.90
N LYS A 74 8.92 4.39 -16.44
CA LYS A 74 9.60 3.23 -15.84
C LYS A 74 10.08 2.18 -16.84
N GLY A 75 9.79 2.33 -18.13
CA GLY A 75 10.13 1.35 -19.16
C GLY A 75 9.46 -0.02 -18.99
N LEU A 76 8.26 -0.05 -18.43
CA LEU A 76 7.46 -1.25 -18.24
C LEU A 76 6.56 -1.51 -19.45
N HIS A 77 6.25 -2.79 -19.71
CA HIS A 77 5.29 -3.24 -20.72
C HIS A 77 5.55 -2.75 -22.15
N ASN A 78 6.81 -2.46 -22.50
CA ASN A 78 7.26 -1.96 -23.82
C ASN A 78 6.48 -0.73 -24.33
N ARG A 79 5.88 0.06 -23.43
CA ARG A 79 5.11 1.26 -23.80
C ARG A 79 5.96 2.42 -24.32
N ASN A 80 7.29 2.27 -24.32
CA ASN A 80 8.25 3.28 -24.77
C ASN A 80 8.35 3.34 -26.30
N GLU A 81 7.83 2.33 -26.99
CA GLU A 81 7.87 2.19 -28.45
C GLU A 81 6.56 2.62 -29.13
N GLU A 82 5.54 3.03 -28.36
CA GLU A 82 4.28 3.64 -28.81
C GLU A 82 4.35 5.17 -28.86
#